data_AF-A0A534MCW5-F1
#
_entry.id   AF-A0A534MCW5-F1
#
_cell.length_a   1.000
_cell.length_b   1.000
_cell.length_c   1.000
_cell.angle_alpha   90.00
_cell.angle_beta   90.00
_cell.angle_gamma   90.00
#
_symmetry.space_group_name_H-M   'P 1'
#
loop_
_entity.id
_entity.type
_entity.pdbx_description
1 polymer ?
#
loop_
_entity_poly.entity_id
_entity_poly.type
_entity_poly.pdbx_seq_one_letter_code
_entity_poly.pdbx_strand_id
1 'polypeptide(L)'
;MRMNRRNRTIVALAAFLVVVSVGIGTAIAVTLFYHHMPAVSVGQTMTPNCDPPTANPATVTIGSSGQITFLCSSASAITVAGSSITVKPIFLDGGFRAPYTSLWIFHAGGGVTGNCSTRTGAVQLQNNTFMTLATGDYNYCAEYVDVGTAGLRSFVCRWEA
;
A
#
# COMPACT_ATOMS: atom_id res chain seq x y z
N MET A 1 -27.95 2.31 -49.36
CA MET A 1 -27.42 3.69 -49.16
C MET A 1 -25.96 3.71 -49.55
N ARG A 2 -25.59 4.46 -50.60
CA ARG A 2 -24.23 4.48 -51.19
C ARG A 2 -23.40 5.54 -50.46
N MET A 3 -22.49 5.11 -49.59
CA MET A 3 -21.72 6.03 -48.75
C MET A 3 -20.68 6.81 -49.60
N ASN A 4 -20.76 8.14 -49.59
CA ASN A 4 -19.94 9.04 -50.41
C ASN A 4 -18.46 8.99 -50.00
N ARG A 5 -17.53 9.24 -50.93
CA ARG A 5 -16.07 9.19 -50.72
C ARG A 5 -15.61 10.09 -49.57
N ARG A 6 -16.32 11.21 -49.37
CA ARG A 6 -16.14 12.18 -48.27
C ARG A 6 -16.54 11.62 -46.89
N ASN A 7 -17.51 10.71 -46.85
CA ASN A 7 -17.94 10.05 -45.61
C ASN A 7 -16.96 8.95 -45.19
N ARG A 8 -16.28 8.30 -46.15
CA ARG A 8 -15.21 7.32 -45.85
C ARG A 8 -14.01 7.99 -45.17
N THR A 9 -13.66 9.22 -45.55
CA THR A 9 -12.59 10.00 -44.91
C THR A 9 -12.96 10.44 -43.50
N ILE A 10 -14.22 10.84 -43.27
CA ILE A 10 -14.72 11.20 -41.93
C ILE A 10 -14.74 9.97 -41.01
N VAL A 11 -15.17 8.81 -41.51
CA VAL A 11 -15.16 7.56 -40.72
C VAL A 11 -13.74 7.08 -40.43
N ALA A 12 -12.79 7.26 -41.37
CA ALA A 12 -11.38 6.94 -41.14
C ALA A 12 -10.70 7.88 -40.12
N LEU A 13 -11.02 9.18 -40.11
CA LEU A 13 -10.57 10.11 -39.07
C LEU A 13 -11.20 9.82 -37.71
N ALA A 14 -12.48 9.46 -37.67
CA ALA A 14 -13.15 9.06 -36.43
C ALA A 14 -12.55 7.77 -35.86
N ALA A 15 -12.19 6.80 -36.70
CA ALA A 15 -11.47 5.60 -36.27
C ALA A 15 -10.03 5.91 -35.82
N PHE A 16 -9.36 6.89 -36.41
CA PHE A 16 -8.05 7.36 -35.94
C PHE A 16 -8.14 8.06 -34.57
N LEU A 17 -9.23 8.79 -34.27
CA LEU A 17 -9.55 9.31 -32.93
C LEU A 17 -9.81 8.19 -31.90
N VAL A 18 -10.31 7.03 -32.33
CA VAL A 18 -10.46 5.84 -31.48
C VAL A 18 -9.10 5.13 -31.28
N VAL A 19 -8.16 5.30 -32.23
CA VAL A 19 -6.78 4.76 -32.21
C VAL A 19 -5.76 5.76 -31.67
N VAL A 20 -6.19 6.91 -31.14
CA VAL A 20 -5.47 7.71 -30.13
C VAL A 20 -6.22 7.49 -28.81
N SER A 21 -6.24 6.30 -28.22
CA SER A 21 -5.05 5.60 -27.73
C SER A 21 -4.04 6.59 -27.12
N VAL A 22 -3.66 6.49 -25.86
CA VAL A 22 -3.49 5.29 -25.04
C VAL A 22 -4.06 5.62 -23.68
N GLY A 23 -4.76 4.63 -23.11
CA GLY A 23 -5.51 4.72 -21.86
C GLY A 23 -4.98 5.76 -20.91
N ILE A 24 -5.73 6.86 -20.78
CA ILE A 24 -5.68 7.72 -19.60
C ILE A 24 -6.05 6.76 -18.48
N GLY A 25 -5.02 6.24 -17.84
CA GLY A 25 -5.06 5.16 -16.88
C GLY A 25 -6.07 5.56 -15.82
N THR A 26 -7.24 4.95 -15.91
CA THR A 26 -8.23 5.04 -14.86
C THR A 26 -7.53 4.51 -13.62
N ALA A 27 -7.31 5.43 -12.67
CA ALA A 27 -6.89 5.18 -11.31
C ALA A 27 -7.49 3.87 -10.81
N ILE A 28 -6.65 2.85 -10.66
CA ILE A 28 -7.03 1.65 -9.93
C ILE A 28 -6.87 2.01 -8.45
N ALA A 29 -7.96 1.88 -7.69
CA ALA A 29 -8.02 2.22 -6.28
C ALA A 29 -6.87 1.55 -5.51
N VAL A 30 -6.04 2.34 -4.83
CA VAL A 30 -5.11 1.77 -3.85
C VAL A 30 -5.91 1.34 -2.64
N THR A 31 -5.59 0.13 -2.21
CA THR A 31 -6.46 -0.67 -1.38
C THR A 31 -6.19 -0.50 0.10
N LEU A 32 -7.28 -0.67 0.86
CA LEU A 32 -7.34 -0.69 2.32
C LEU A 32 -6.41 -1.77 2.89
N PHE A 33 -5.55 -1.36 3.83
CA PHE A 33 -4.78 -2.25 4.69
C PHE A 33 -5.55 -2.46 5.98
N TYR A 34 -5.96 -3.69 6.32
CA TYR A 34 -6.61 -3.96 7.60
C TYR A 34 -5.60 -4.52 8.59
N HIS A 35 -5.67 -4.05 9.85
CA HIS A 35 -4.82 -4.54 10.92
C HIS A 35 -5.58 -4.81 12.22
N HIS A 36 -5.45 -6.05 12.70
CA HIS A 36 -5.99 -6.48 13.98
C HIS A 36 -4.84 -6.68 14.98
N MET A 37 -5.03 -6.26 16.23
CA MET A 37 -4.00 -6.34 17.28
C MET A 37 -4.43 -7.23 18.45
N PRO A 38 -3.49 -7.88 19.15
CA PRO A 38 -3.79 -8.70 20.31
C PRO A 38 -3.98 -7.84 21.56
N ALA A 39 -4.76 -8.34 22.52
CA ALA A 39 -4.77 -7.78 23.88
C ALA A 39 -3.48 -8.20 24.61
N VAL A 40 -2.66 -7.23 25.01
CA VAL A 40 -1.42 -7.47 25.76
C VAL A 40 -1.53 -7.01 27.21
N SER A 41 -0.77 -7.67 28.09
CA SER A 41 -0.83 -7.47 29.55
C SER A 41 -0.55 -6.02 29.98
N VAL A 42 -1.06 -5.65 31.16
CA VAL A 42 -1.25 -4.29 31.74
C VAL A 42 -0.08 -3.28 31.70
N GLY A 43 1.11 -3.62 31.18
CA GLY A 43 2.26 -2.71 31.07
C GLY A 43 2.69 -2.33 29.64
N GLN A 44 2.11 -2.94 28.61
CA GLN A 44 2.44 -2.68 27.21
C GLN A 44 1.16 -2.67 26.39
N THR A 45 1.06 -1.76 25.42
CA THR A 45 -0.06 -1.74 24.48
C THR A 45 0.43 -1.44 23.08
N MET A 46 -0.16 -2.12 22.10
CA MET A 46 -0.06 -1.78 20.69
C MET A 46 -1.48 -1.46 20.24
N THR A 47 -1.69 -0.26 19.71
CA THR A 47 -3.04 0.25 19.42
C THR A 47 -3.12 0.76 17.98
N PRO A 48 -4.13 0.32 17.20
CA PRO A 48 -4.40 0.90 15.90
C PRO A 48 -5.06 2.27 16.08
N ASN A 49 -4.55 3.30 15.41
CA ASN A 49 -5.13 4.64 15.46
C ASN A 49 -6.22 4.86 14.39
N CYS A 50 -6.22 4.02 13.36
CA CYS A 50 -7.29 3.87 12.39
C CYS A 50 -7.27 2.44 11.85
N ASP A 51 -8.41 1.89 11.47
CA ASP A 51 -8.50 0.60 10.79
C ASP A 51 -9.61 0.69 9.74
N PRO A 52 -9.27 0.71 8.44
CA PRO A 52 -7.95 0.53 7.83
C PRO A 52 -7.12 1.84 7.72
N PRO A 53 -5.78 1.77 7.77
CA PRO A 53 -4.90 2.82 7.26
C PRO A 53 -5.10 3.15 5.78
N THR A 54 -4.87 4.42 5.45
CA THR A 54 -5.00 4.95 4.08
C THR A 54 -3.67 4.89 3.37
N ALA A 55 -3.70 4.44 2.12
CA ALA A 55 -2.53 4.43 1.26
C ALA A 55 -2.21 5.82 0.67
N ASN A 56 -0.93 6.15 0.63
CA ASN A 56 -0.38 7.35 0.04
C ASN A 56 0.89 7.01 -0.78
N PRO A 57 0.88 7.14 -2.11
CA PRO A 57 -0.23 7.66 -2.94
C PRO A 57 -1.44 6.72 -2.98
N ALA A 58 -2.63 7.28 -3.21
CA ALA A 58 -3.91 6.56 -3.28
C ALA A 58 -4.13 5.84 -4.63
N THR A 59 -3.26 6.07 -5.61
CA THR A 59 -3.26 5.44 -6.94
C THR A 59 -1.82 5.17 -7.36
N VAL A 60 -1.60 4.10 -8.13
CA VAL A 60 -0.31 3.79 -8.76
C VAL A 60 -0.52 3.58 -10.25
N THR A 61 0.53 3.77 -11.04
CA THR A 61 0.48 3.64 -12.50
C THR A 61 0.76 2.20 -12.92
N ILE A 62 0.07 1.70 -13.94
CA ILE A 62 0.38 0.39 -14.53
C ILE A 62 1.81 0.41 -15.10
N GLY A 63 2.56 -0.65 -14.84
CA GLY A 63 3.96 -0.81 -15.23
C GLY A 63 4.94 -0.03 -14.35
N SER A 64 4.48 0.67 -13.30
CA SER A 64 5.37 1.39 -12.41
C SER A 64 5.95 0.49 -11.32
N SER A 65 7.10 0.92 -10.80
CA SER A 65 7.71 0.42 -9.57
C SER A 65 7.84 1.58 -8.59
N GLY A 66 7.75 1.32 -7.29
CA GLY A 66 7.80 2.37 -6.30
C GLY A 66 7.38 1.91 -4.92
N GLN A 67 6.80 2.84 -4.15
CA GLN A 67 6.39 2.59 -2.78
C GLN A 67 5.06 3.26 -2.44
N ILE A 68 4.37 2.69 -1.45
CA ILE A 68 3.16 3.24 -0.83
C ILE A 68 3.39 3.32 0.67
N THR A 69 3.05 4.46 1.25
CA THR A 69 2.95 4.61 2.71
C THR A 69 1.52 4.36 3.16
N PHE A 70 1.33 3.56 4.20
CA PHE A 70 0.02 3.43 4.86
C PHE A 70 0.05 4.14 6.21
N LEU A 71 -0.86 5.09 6.38
CA LEU A 71 -0.94 6.01 7.52
C LEU A 71 -2.39 6.46 7.76
N CYS A 72 -2.68 7.02 8.93
CA CYS A 72 -3.99 7.63 9.20
C CYS A 72 -4.00 9.09 8.74
N SER A 73 -5.15 9.62 8.31
CA SER A 73 -5.26 10.98 7.77
C SER A 73 -4.76 12.09 8.70
N SER A 74 -4.84 11.88 10.01
CA SER A 74 -4.42 12.84 11.04
C SER A 74 -3.48 12.24 12.10
N ALA A 75 -2.98 11.01 11.91
CA ALA A 75 -2.20 10.29 12.91
C ALA A 75 -1.28 9.22 12.29
N SER A 76 -0.39 8.64 13.10
CA SER A 76 0.33 7.42 12.75
C SER A 76 -0.65 6.24 12.61
N ALA A 77 -0.30 5.19 11.87
CA ALA A 77 -1.12 3.98 11.79
C ALA A 77 -1.25 3.27 13.14
N ILE A 78 -0.16 3.23 13.91
CA ILE A 78 -0.03 2.48 15.16
C ILE A 78 0.67 3.31 16.22
N THR A 79 0.28 3.11 17.48
CA THR A 79 1.04 3.52 18.65
C THR A 79 1.41 2.31 19.51
N VAL A 80 2.69 2.20 19.88
CA VAL A 80 3.20 1.27 20.91
C VAL A 80 3.48 2.07 22.17
N ALA A 81 2.87 1.71 23.31
CA ALA A 81 2.98 2.42 24.57
C ALA A 81 3.35 1.52 25.76
N GLY A 82 3.77 2.14 26.87
CA GLY A 82 4.18 1.47 28.10
C GLY A 82 5.64 1.02 28.09
N SER A 83 6.00 0.09 27.21
CA SER A 83 7.39 -0.31 26.94
C SER A 83 7.50 -1.01 25.57
N SER A 84 8.67 -1.54 25.21
CA SER A 84 8.86 -2.27 23.96
C SER A 84 8.05 -3.57 23.96
N ILE A 85 7.34 -3.85 22.87
CA ILE A 85 6.48 -5.03 22.72
C ILE A 85 7.14 -6.03 21.77
N THR A 86 7.05 -7.33 22.07
CA THR A 86 7.45 -8.41 21.15
C THR A 86 6.21 -8.98 20.50
N VAL A 87 6.14 -8.89 19.17
CA VAL A 87 4.99 -9.28 18.36
C VAL A 87 5.45 -9.87 17.05
N LYS A 88 4.57 -10.59 16.35
CA LYS A 88 4.79 -11.06 14.98
C LYS A 88 3.66 -10.58 14.07
N PRO A 89 3.96 -10.16 12.82
CA PRO A 89 2.94 -9.88 11.82
C PRO A 89 2.48 -11.18 11.15
N ILE A 90 1.20 -11.30 10.84
CA ILE A 90 0.58 -12.42 10.13
C ILE A 90 -0.14 -11.87 8.91
N PHE A 91 0.30 -12.29 7.73
CA PHE A 91 -0.29 -11.89 6.46
C PHE A 91 -1.38 -12.90 6.06
N LEU A 92 -2.65 -12.46 6.08
CA LEU A 92 -3.82 -13.31 5.79
C LEU A 92 -4.18 -13.29 4.28
N ASP A 93 -5.10 -14.17 3.86
CA ASP A 93 -5.76 -14.18 2.53
C ASP A 93 -4.84 -14.24 1.30
N GLY A 94 -3.82 -15.10 1.38
CA GLY A 94 -2.80 -15.20 0.33
C GLY A 94 -1.78 -14.07 0.37
N GLY A 95 -1.73 -13.36 1.51
CA GLY A 95 -0.62 -12.57 2.02
C GLY A 95 -0.21 -11.35 1.20
N PHE A 96 0.81 -10.68 1.73
CA PHE A 96 1.60 -9.70 1.00
C PHE A 96 2.36 -10.42 -0.12
N ARG A 97 2.01 -10.13 -1.38
CA ARG A 97 2.50 -10.85 -2.57
C ARG A 97 2.73 -9.91 -3.74
N ALA A 98 3.38 -10.43 -4.79
CA ALA A 98 3.56 -9.73 -6.06
C ALA A 98 2.25 -9.03 -6.52
N PRO A 99 2.31 -7.75 -6.94
CA PRO A 99 3.53 -6.99 -7.29
C PRO A 99 4.28 -6.38 -6.10
N TYR A 100 3.79 -6.54 -4.87
CA TYR A 100 4.56 -6.10 -3.72
C TYR A 100 5.81 -6.94 -3.48
N THR A 101 6.88 -6.30 -3.04
CA THR A 101 8.20 -6.91 -2.84
C THR A 101 8.64 -6.89 -1.38
N SER A 102 8.35 -5.81 -0.65
CA SER A 102 8.71 -5.70 0.76
C SER A 102 7.70 -4.85 1.54
N LEU A 103 7.39 -5.24 2.78
CA LEU A 103 6.59 -4.46 3.71
C LEU A 103 7.47 -4.08 4.89
N TRP A 104 7.38 -2.82 5.31
CA TRP A 104 8.16 -2.26 6.41
C TRP A 104 7.25 -1.54 7.37
N ILE A 105 7.60 -1.60 8.65
CA ILE A 105 7.10 -0.69 9.68
C ILE A 105 8.22 0.31 10.01
N PHE A 106 7.91 1.58 10.19
CA PHE A 106 8.89 2.62 10.47
C PHE A 106 8.30 3.68 11.40
N HIS A 107 9.14 4.45 12.10
CA HIS A 107 8.65 5.50 12.99
C HIS A 107 7.94 6.61 12.22
N ALA A 108 6.77 7.04 12.71
CA ALA A 108 5.93 8.03 12.05
C ALA A 108 6.59 9.41 11.90
N GLY A 109 7.56 9.75 12.76
CA GLY A 109 8.38 10.96 12.62
C GLY A 109 9.47 10.89 11.54
N GLY A 110 9.64 9.74 10.89
CA GLY A 110 10.54 9.55 9.76
C GLY A 110 9.98 10.14 8.46
N GLY A 111 10.87 10.48 7.52
CA GLY A 111 10.46 10.94 6.20
C GLY A 111 9.60 9.91 5.46
N VAL A 112 8.61 10.40 4.70
CA VAL A 112 7.72 9.57 3.86
C VAL A 112 8.21 9.45 2.41
N THR A 113 9.39 9.97 2.11
CA THR A 113 10.04 9.96 0.80
C THR A 113 11.26 9.02 0.81
N GLY A 114 11.62 8.47 -0.35
CA GLY A 114 12.72 7.51 -0.48
C GLY A 114 12.38 6.11 0.03
N ASN A 115 13.22 5.13 -0.33
CA ASN A 115 12.99 3.70 -0.12
C ASN A 115 12.55 3.35 1.30
N CYS A 116 11.67 2.37 1.44
CA CYS A 116 11.09 2.00 2.73
C CYS A 116 12.17 1.61 3.77
N SER A 117 13.21 0.91 3.31
CA SER A 117 14.34 0.46 4.15
C SER A 117 15.19 1.60 4.73
N THR A 118 15.11 2.80 4.15
CA THR A 118 15.91 3.96 4.58
C THR A 118 15.19 4.85 5.58
N ARG A 119 13.92 4.55 5.89
CA ARG A 119 13.13 5.35 6.83
C ARG A 119 13.60 5.13 8.26
N THR A 120 13.42 6.15 9.09
CA THR A 120 13.85 6.12 10.49
C THR A 120 13.22 4.96 11.24
N GLY A 121 14.07 4.07 11.79
CA GLY A 121 13.63 2.87 12.51
C GLY A 121 12.84 1.90 11.63
N ALA A 122 13.08 1.88 10.33
CA ALA A 122 12.47 0.92 9.43
C ALA A 122 12.89 -0.51 9.78
N VAL A 123 11.91 -1.38 9.95
CA VAL A 123 12.11 -2.82 10.11
C VAL A 123 11.23 -3.55 9.12
N GLN A 124 11.82 -4.47 8.37
CA GLN A 124 11.08 -5.26 7.39
C GLN A 124 10.17 -6.25 8.13
N LEU A 125 8.90 -6.28 7.75
CA LEU A 125 7.93 -7.22 8.26
C LEU A 125 8.07 -8.55 7.54
N GLN A 126 8.40 -9.59 8.32
CA GLN A 126 8.47 -10.96 7.85
C GLN A 126 7.29 -11.74 8.41
N ASN A 127 6.53 -12.38 7.52
CA ASN A 127 5.33 -13.11 7.90
C ASN A 127 5.64 -14.15 8.99
N ASN A 128 4.84 -14.18 10.04
CA ASN A 128 4.93 -15.09 11.18
C ASN A 128 6.30 -15.09 11.88
N THR A 129 7.04 -13.98 11.82
CA THR A 129 8.34 -13.83 12.48
C THR A 129 8.27 -12.82 13.60
N PHE A 130 8.72 -13.20 14.80
CA PHE A 130 8.74 -12.31 15.95
C PHE A 130 9.74 -11.17 15.77
N MET A 131 9.34 -10.00 16.22
CA MET A 131 10.14 -8.79 16.26
C MET A 131 9.80 -7.98 17.50
N THR A 132 10.77 -7.18 17.96
CA THR A 132 10.55 -6.24 19.04
C THR A 132 10.37 -4.84 18.48
N LEU A 133 9.24 -4.21 18.81
CA LEU A 133 8.97 -2.81 18.50
C LEU A 133 9.19 -1.98 19.75
N ALA A 134 9.97 -0.92 19.63
CA ALA A 134 10.14 0.06 20.69
C ALA A 134 8.84 0.86 20.92
N THR A 135 8.73 1.52 22.05
CA THR A 135 7.67 2.52 22.28
C THR A 135 7.73 3.62 21.22
N GLY A 136 6.58 4.02 20.69
CA GLY A 136 6.48 5.11 19.72
C GLY A 136 5.35 4.94 18.72
N ASP A 137 5.30 5.88 17.78
CA ASP A 137 4.31 5.93 16.71
C ASP A 137 4.90 5.38 15.41
N TYR A 138 4.10 4.62 14.68
CA TYR A 138 4.54 3.89 13.50
C TYR A 138 3.59 4.01 12.31
N ASN A 139 4.16 4.01 11.12
CA ASN A 139 3.50 3.90 9.83
C ASN A 139 4.06 2.71 9.06
N TYR A 140 3.40 2.33 7.97
CA TYR A 140 3.88 1.27 7.09
C TYR A 140 4.34 1.79 5.76
N CYS A 141 5.30 1.10 5.15
CA CYS A 141 5.76 1.36 3.81
C CYS A 141 5.86 0.04 3.05
N ALA A 142 5.16 -0.06 1.93
CA ALA A 142 5.28 -1.21 1.03
C ALA A 142 5.99 -0.80 -0.26
N GLU A 143 6.97 -1.60 -0.68
CA GLU A 143 7.59 -1.49 -2.00
C GLU A 143 6.89 -2.43 -2.98
N TYR A 144 6.84 -2.02 -4.24
CA TYR A 144 6.26 -2.80 -5.33
C TYR A 144 7.04 -2.61 -6.62
N VAL A 145 6.94 -3.60 -7.51
CA VAL A 145 7.56 -3.56 -8.83
C VAL A 145 6.58 -3.98 -9.91
N ASP A 146 6.75 -3.40 -11.10
CA ASP A 146 6.07 -3.78 -12.34
C ASP A 146 4.56 -4.05 -12.17
N VAL A 147 3.82 -3.04 -11.70
CA VAL A 147 2.37 -3.17 -11.43
C VAL A 147 1.62 -3.63 -12.69
N GLY A 148 1.03 -4.82 -12.63
CA GLY A 148 0.23 -5.36 -13.73
C GLY A 148 -1.14 -4.68 -13.88
N THR A 149 -1.91 -5.09 -14.88
CA THR A 149 -3.27 -4.57 -15.14
C THR A 149 -4.26 -4.84 -14.01
N ALA A 150 -3.99 -5.81 -13.13
CA ALA A 150 -4.76 -6.08 -11.92
C ALA A 150 -4.49 -5.09 -10.76
N GLY A 151 -3.52 -4.18 -10.92
CA GLY A 151 -3.10 -3.25 -9.88
C GLY A 151 -2.43 -3.92 -8.69
N LEU A 152 -2.31 -3.17 -7.60
CA LEU A 152 -1.91 -3.69 -6.29
C LEU A 152 -3.15 -4.19 -5.56
N ARG A 153 -3.05 -5.38 -4.96
CA ARG A 153 -4.17 -6.02 -4.26
C ARG A 153 -4.18 -5.60 -2.78
N SER A 154 -5.35 -5.56 -2.14
CA SER A 154 -5.40 -5.46 -0.67
C SER A 154 -4.79 -6.71 -0.04
N PHE A 155 -4.28 -6.50 1.17
CA PHE A 155 -3.77 -7.54 2.05
C PHE A 155 -4.08 -7.13 3.50
N VAL A 156 -4.15 -8.13 4.37
CA VAL A 156 -4.39 -7.93 5.80
C VAL A 156 -3.13 -8.32 6.56
N CYS A 157 -2.67 -7.45 7.45
CA CYS A 157 -1.59 -7.75 8.39
C CYS A 157 -2.13 -7.69 9.81
N ARG A 158 -2.29 -8.87 10.41
CA ARG A 158 -2.65 -8.99 11.82
C ARG A 158 -1.38 -9.06 12.68
N TRP A 159 -1.42 -8.48 13.87
CA TRP A 159 -0.38 -8.64 14.87
C TRP A 159 -0.79 -9.68 15.90
N GLU A 160 0.19 -10.46 16.37
CA GLU A 160 0.06 -11.38 17.50
C GLU A 160 1.25 -11.20 18.44
N ALA A 161 1.03 -11.37 19.74
CA ALA A 161 2.05 -11.36 20.77
C ALA A 161 2.36 -12.81 21.20
#